data_AF-A0A550HH46-F1
#
_entry.id   AF-A0A550HH46-F1
#
_cell.length_a   1.000
_cell.length_b   1.000
_cell.length_c   1.000
_cell.angle_alpha   90.00
_cell.angle_beta   90.00
_cell.angle_gamma   90.00
#
_symmetry.space_group_name_H-M   'P 1'
#
loop_
_entity.id
_entity.type
_entity.pdbx_description
1 polymer ?
#
loop_
_entity_poly.entity_id
_entity_poly.type
_entity_poly.pdbx_seq_one_letter_code
_entity_poly.pdbx_strand_id
1 'polypeptide(L)'
;MAGKTAVVIGEQLREYDLGPNHPLRPERLKIALALAQSYDLISSVNILNPRMAKFEELILFHTKEYVNKVKEYSRLGYGLLDAGDTPAFSGCFEITSWIVGASL
;
A
#
# COMPACT_ATOMS: atom_id res chain seq x y z
N MET A 1 -18.99 26.09 3.09
CA MET A 1 -17.80 25.80 3.92
C MET A 1 -16.98 24.75 3.17
N ALA A 2 -15.68 24.97 2.99
CA ALA A 2 -14.79 23.92 2.51
C ALA A 2 -14.69 22.82 3.59
N GLY A 3 -14.73 21.56 3.19
CA GLY A 3 -14.56 20.43 4.11
C GLY A 3 -13.13 20.34 4.61
N LYS A 4 -12.93 19.76 5.81
CA LYS A 4 -11.59 19.41 6.30
C LYS A 4 -11.06 18.25 5.46
N THR A 5 -9.87 18.43 4.87
CA THR A 5 -9.24 17.43 4.01
C THR A 5 -7.96 16.94 4.65
N ALA A 6 -7.72 15.63 4.57
CA ALA A 6 -6.48 15.00 4.98
C ALA A 6 -5.91 14.13 3.85
N VAL A 7 -4.59 14.02 3.80
CA VAL A 7 -3.87 13.12 2.89
C VAL A 7 -3.03 12.18 3.74
N VAL A 8 -3.26 10.88 3.59
CA VAL A 8 -2.50 9.84 4.29
C VAL A 8 -1.35 9.40 3.40
N ILE A 9 -0.11 9.66 3.83
CA ILE A 9 1.08 9.29 3.05
C ILE A 9 2.29 9.05 3.93
N GLY A 10 3.14 8.11 3.52
CA GLY A 10 4.40 7.76 4.19
C GLY A 10 5.32 6.98 3.27
N GLU A 11 6.59 6.85 3.64
CA GLU A 11 7.60 6.12 2.85
C GLU A 11 7.19 4.66 2.60
N GLN A 12 6.52 4.04 3.57
CA GLN A 12 6.09 2.64 3.51
C GLN A 12 5.17 2.35 2.31
N LEU A 13 4.38 3.33 1.87
CA LEU A 13 3.47 3.18 0.72
C LEU A 13 4.22 3.17 -0.63
N ARG A 14 5.49 3.58 -0.64
CA ARG A 14 6.33 3.68 -1.84
C ARG A 14 7.10 2.40 -2.13
N GLU A 15 7.09 1.45 -1.20
CA GLU A 15 7.85 0.19 -1.31
C GLU A 15 7.06 -0.91 -2.02
N TYR A 16 5.85 -0.63 -2.51
CA TYR A 16 5.05 -1.60 -3.26
C TYR A 16 5.54 -1.74 -4.70
N ASP A 17 6.55 -2.59 -4.90
CA ASP A 17 7.14 -2.92 -6.19
C ASP A 17 6.96 -4.42 -6.50
N LEU A 18 6.22 -4.72 -7.57
CA LEU A 18 5.96 -6.08 -8.04
C LEU A 18 7.07 -6.61 -8.97
N GLY A 19 8.13 -5.83 -9.16
CA GLY A 19 9.30 -6.18 -9.95
C GLY A 19 9.46 -5.33 -11.21
N PRO A 20 10.65 -5.40 -11.86
CA PRO A 20 11.05 -4.47 -12.92
C PRO A 20 10.18 -4.55 -14.18
N ASN A 21 9.56 -5.69 -14.45
CA ASN A 21 8.73 -5.92 -15.63
C ASN A 21 7.23 -5.71 -15.37
N HIS A 22 6.84 -5.45 -14.12
CA HIS A 22 5.44 -5.30 -13.76
C HIS A 22 4.94 -3.87 -14.07
N PRO A 23 3.77 -3.69 -14.70
CA PRO A 23 3.28 -2.36 -15.13
C PRO A 23 2.89 -1.46 -13.95
N LEU A 24 2.50 -2.03 -12.81
CA LEU A 24 2.21 -1.28 -11.60
C LEU A 24 3.50 -0.81 -10.93
N ARG A 25 3.81 0.47 -11.13
CA ARG A 25 5.07 1.10 -10.70
C ARG A 25 4.89 1.97 -9.45
N PRO A 26 5.70 1.81 -8.38
CA PRO A 26 5.59 2.61 -7.15
C PRO A 26 5.83 4.11 -7.38
N GLU A 27 6.57 4.48 -8.43
CA GLU A 27 6.87 5.85 -8.83
C GLU A 27 5.60 6.68 -9.05
N ARG A 28 4.47 6.04 -9.40
CA ARG A 28 3.18 6.71 -9.59
C ARG A 28 2.77 7.55 -8.37
N LEU A 29 3.03 7.08 -7.15
CA LEU A 29 2.67 7.79 -5.93
C LEU A 29 3.58 9.00 -5.71
N LYS A 30 4.89 8.85 -5.97
CA LYS A 30 5.87 9.93 -5.86
C LYS A 30 5.53 11.06 -6.84
N ILE A 31 5.23 10.72 -8.09
CA ILE A 31 4.90 11.69 -9.15
C ILE A 31 3.58 12.41 -8.83
N ALA A 32 2.55 11.69 -8.40
CA ALA A 32 1.26 12.30 -8.04
C ALA A 32 1.40 13.31 -6.89
N LEU A 33 2.17 12.96 -5.86
CA LEU A 33 2.42 13.87 -4.74
C LEU A 33 3.22 15.10 -5.16
N ALA A 34 4.29 14.91 -5.93
CA ALA A 34 5.12 16.00 -6.42
C ALA A 34 4.32 16.97 -7.30
N LEU A 35 3.44 16.45 -8.15
CA LEU A 35 2.54 17.27 -8.96
C LEU A 35 1.57 18.06 -8.08
N ALA A 36 0.93 17.41 -7.11
CA ALA A 36 0.02 18.07 -6.18
C ALA A 36 0.71 19.18 -5.37
N GLN A 37 1.97 18.97 -4.96
CA GLN A 37 2.80 19.98 -4.32
C GLN A 37 3.13 21.15 -5.26
N SER A 38 3.45 20.88 -6.53
CA SER A 38 3.78 21.94 -7.50
C SER A 38 2.60 22.87 -7.80
N TYR A 39 1.37 22.40 -7.60
CA TYR A 39 0.14 23.17 -7.72
C TYR A 39 -0.38 23.72 -6.39
N ASP A 40 0.39 23.59 -5.31
CA ASP A 40 0.03 24.04 -3.96
C ASP A 40 -1.28 23.42 -3.42
N LEU A 41 -1.66 22.23 -3.92
CA LEU A 41 -2.95 21.59 -3.59
C LEU A 41 -2.95 20.92 -2.20
N ILE A 42 -1.77 20.66 -1.64
CA ILE A 42 -1.61 19.92 -0.38
C ILE A 42 -0.89 20.71 0.72
N SER A 43 -0.60 22.00 0.49
CA SER A 43 0.01 22.84 1.53
C SER A 43 -0.96 23.15 2.68
N SER A 44 -2.27 23.13 2.40
CA SER A 44 -3.33 23.45 3.34
C SER A 44 -4.10 22.22 3.86
N VAL A 45 -3.71 21.00 3.44
CA VAL A 45 -4.35 19.75 3.89
C VAL A 45 -3.58 19.11 5.04
N ASN A 46 -4.27 18.40 5.91
CA ASN A 46 -3.63 17.68 7.01
C ASN A 46 -2.91 16.44 6.47
N ILE A 47 -1.59 16.40 6.60
CA ILE A 47 -0.81 15.21 6.29
C ILE A 47 -0.84 14.26 7.48
N LEU A 48 -1.29 13.03 7.26
CA LEU A 48 -1.32 11.97 8.25
C LEU A 48 -0.37 10.84 7.86
N ASN A 49 0.27 10.24 8.85
CA ASN A 49 1.07 9.04 8.62
C ASN A 49 0.15 7.82 8.48
N PRO A 50 0.47 6.88 7.58
CA PRO A 50 -0.22 5.61 7.53
C PRO A 50 0.09 4.80 8.80
N ARG A 51 -0.69 3.75 9.01
CA ARG A 51 -0.41 2.68 9.99
C ARG A 51 -0.47 1.34 9.27
N MET A 52 0.09 0.29 9.86
CA MET A 52 -0.23 -1.05 9.40
C MET A 52 -1.65 -1.42 9.83
N ALA A 53 -2.39 -2.04 8.92
CA ALA A 53 -3.58 -2.79 9.27
C ALA A 53 -3.20 -3.96 10.17
N LYS A 54 -3.98 -4.18 11.22
CA LYS A 54 -3.86 -5.33 12.11
C LYS A 54 -4.42 -6.57 11.43
N PHE A 55 -3.96 -7.74 11.84
CA PHE A 55 -4.45 -9.01 11.31
C PHE A 55 -5.97 -9.13 11.47
N GLU A 56 -6.50 -8.68 12.61
CA GLU A 56 -7.94 -8.70 12.92
C GLU A 56 -8.76 -7.81 11.98
N GLU A 57 -8.16 -6.72 11.47
CA GLU A 57 -8.81 -5.82 10.51
C GLU A 57 -8.83 -6.43 9.11
N LEU A 58 -7.74 -7.11 8.71
CA LEU A 58 -7.65 -7.79 7.41
C LEU A 58 -8.69 -8.92 7.29
N ILE A 59 -8.96 -9.64 8.38
CA ILE A 59 -9.93 -10.74 8.40
C ILE A 59 -11.39 -10.29 8.55
N LEU A 60 -11.68 -8.98 8.59
CA LEU A 60 -13.05 -8.48 8.50
C LEU A 60 -13.68 -8.80 7.13
N PHE A 61 -12.84 -8.97 6.10
CA PHE A 61 -13.26 -9.32 4.74
C PHE A 61 -12.57 -10.59 4.21
N HIS A 62 -11.26 -10.72 4.41
CA HIS A 62 -10.51 -11.88 3.92
C HIS A 62 -10.64 -13.09 4.85
N THR A 63 -10.48 -14.29 4.30
CA THR A 63 -10.37 -15.49 5.14
C THR A 63 -9.03 -15.52 5.86
N LYS A 64 -9.00 -16.14 7.04
CA LYS A 64 -7.77 -16.30 7.84
C LYS A 64 -6.70 -17.07 7.06
N GLU A 65 -7.14 -18.08 6.30
CA GLU A 65 -6.30 -18.93 5.46
C GLU A 65 -5.61 -18.11 4.37
N TYR A 66 -6.34 -17.20 3.71
CA TYR A 66 -5.78 -16.34 2.67
C TYR A 66 -4.75 -15.37 3.24
N VAL A 67 -5.05 -14.68 4.35
CA VAL A 67 -4.11 -13.74 4.97
C VAL A 67 -2.83 -14.46 5.41
N ASN A 68 -2.95 -15.67 5.95
CA ASN A 68 -1.78 -16.50 6.29
C ASN A 68 -0.98 -16.93 5.05
N LYS A 69 -1.64 -17.29 3.94
CA LYS A 69 -0.96 -17.61 2.68
C LYS A 69 -0.15 -16.40 2.17
N VAL A 70 -0.72 -15.20 2.19
CA VAL A 70 0.01 -13.98 1.80
C VAL A 70 1.21 -13.75 2.72
N LYS A 71 1.07 -13.95 4.02
CA LYS A 71 2.17 -13.82 4.99
C LYS A 71 3.28 -14.86 4.76
N GLU A 72 2.94 -16.07 4.38
CA GLU A 72 3.90 -17.11 4.00
C GLU A 72 4.68 -16.70 2.73
N TYR A 73 3.96 -16.29 1.69
CA TYR A 73 4.57 -15.88 0.42
C TYR A 73 5.41 -14.61 0.57
N SER A 74 5.02 -13.70 1.46
CA SER A 74 5.82 -12.53 1.85
C SER A 74 7.18 -12.93 2.43
N ARG A 75 7.25 -14.01 3.21
CA ARG A 75 8.50 -14.53 3.78
C ARG A 75 9.35 -15.24 2.73
N LEU A 76 8.73 -16.00 1.84
CA LEU A 76 9.41 -16.67 0.73
C LEU A 76 9.99 -15.66 -0.27
N GLY A 77 9.25 -14.60 -0.55
CA GLY A 77 9.65 -13.54 -1.46
C GLY A 77 9.53 -13.90 -2.95
N TYR A 78 8.83 -14.99 -3.28
CA TYR A 78 8.55 -15.42 -4.65
C TYR A 78 7.26 -16.23 -4.71
N GLY A 79 6.77 -16.48 -5.94
CA GLY A 79 5.53 -17.20 -6.20
C GLY A 79 4.42 -16.28 -6.68
N LEU A 80 3.25 -16.86 -6.95
CA LEU A 80 2.07 -16.14 -7.46
C LEU A 80 0.92 -16.25 -6.45
N LEU A 81 0.33 -15.12 -6.10
CA LEU A 81 -0.84 -15.05 -5.21
C LEU A 81 -2.15 -15.26 -5.98
N ASP A 82 -2.10 -15.16 -7.31
CA ASP A 82 -3.20 -15.37 -8.24
C ASP A 82 -2.77 -16.22 -9.46
N ALA A 83 -3.46 -16.08 -10.59
CA ALA A 83 -3.20 -16.81 -11.83
C ALA A 83 -2.03 -16.27 -12.67
N GLY A 84 -1.21 -15.32 -12.17
CA GLY A 84 0.00 -14.85 -12.86
C GLY A 84 0.32 -13.37 -12.77
N ASP A 85 -0.60 -12.53 -12.29
CA ASP A 85 -0.46 -11.07 -12.29
C ASP A 85 0.03 -10.53 -10.94
N THR A 86 -0.20 -11.26 -9.85
CA THR A 86 0.18 -10.85 -8.49
C THR A 86 1.38 -11.66 -7.99
N PRO A 87 2.63 -11.29 -8.36
CA PRO A 87 3.82 -11.91 -7.81
C PRO A 87 3.99 -11.55 -6.33
N ALA A 88 4.42 -12.53 -5.55
CA ALA A 88 4.91 -12.27 -4.20
C ALA A 88 6.36 -11.78 -4.25
N PHE A 89 6.68 -10.87 -3.34
CA PHE A 89 8.01 -10.34 -3.11
C PHE A 89 8.26 -10.25 -1.61
N SER A 90 9.53 -10.12 -1.21
CA SER A 90 9.88 -10.13 0.21
C SER A 90 9.24 -8.95 0.95
N GLY A 91 8.47 -9.23 2.00
CA GLY A 91 7.79 -8.20 2.78
C GLY A 91 6.48 -7.68 2.17
N CYS A 92 5.93 -8.33 1.13
CA CYS A 92 4.69 -7.89 0.50
C CYS A 92 3.49 -7.85 1.46
N PHE A 93 3.43 -8.75 2.46
CA PHE A 93 2.38 -8.73 3.49
C PHE A 93 2.46 -7.44 4.33
N GLU A 94 3.66 -7.08 4.78
CA GLU A 94 3.90 -5.89 5.59
C GLU A 94 3.57 -4.62 4.78
N ILE A 95 4.06 -4.52 3.55
CA ILE A 95 3.83 -3.35 2.68
C ILE A 95 2.35 -3.20 2.32
N THR A 96 1.67 -4.28 1.94
CA THR A 96 0.22 -4.22 1.67
C THR A 96 -0.59 -3.91 2.92
N SER A 97 -0.13 -4.32 4.11
CA SER A 97 -0.75 -3.94 5.37
C SER A 97 -0.65 -2.43 5.65
N TRP A 98 0.43 -1.75 5.26
CA TRP A 98 0.52 -0.29 5.32
C TRP A 98 -0.47 0.38 4.37
N ILE A 99 -0.66 -0.17 3.16
CA ILE A 99 -1.62 0.36 2.18
C ILE A 99 -3.05 0.25 2.69
N VAL A 100 -3.42 -0.92 3.25
CA VAL A 100 -4.76 -1.10 3.84
C VAL A 100 -4.95 -0.17 5.04
N GLY A 101 -3.96 -0.10 5.94
CA GLY A 101 -4.07 0.75 7.12
C GLY A 101 -4.03 2.25 6.83
N ALA A 102 -3.58 2.68 5.65
CA ALA A 102 -3.76 4.06 5.19
C ALA A 102 -5.21 4.39 4.78
N SER A 103 -6.01 3.36 4.48
CA SER A 103 -7.41 3.48 4.08
C SER A 103 -8.40 3.34 5.24
N LEU A 104 -7.98 2.74 6.37
CA LEU A 104 -8.78 2.47 7.58
C LEU A 104 -8.69 3.60 8.61
#